data_AF-A0A838KWG5-F1
#
_entry.id   AF-A0A838KWG5-F1
#
_cell.length_a   1.000
_cell.length_b   1.000
_cell.length_c   1.000
_cell.angle_alpha   90.00
_cell.angle_beta   90.00
_cell.angle_gamma   90.00
#
_symmetry.space_group_name_H-M   'P 1'
#
loop_
_entity.id
_entity.type
_entity.pdbx_description
1 polymer ?
#
loop_
_entity_poly.entity_id
_entity_poly.type
_entity_poly.pdbx_seq_one_letter_code
_entity_poly.pdbx_strand_id
1 'polypeptide(L)'
;MVAKPSLEDARRLFDFNTDEETLEGMALSDFHDLGAKIVILTRSGGVVTVSDSGNVERVGPLPKVKTLNVTGARDAFWSALLMAHLDSKDWPEAVHFAHEVASLNLRVEGPVERIIDRESLYAGLKSAGGRTI
;
A
#
# COMPACT_ATOMS: atom_id res chain seq x y z
N MET A 1 -9.10 10.26 9.65
CA MET A 1 -8.93 8.85 10.02
C MET A 1 -8.54 8.09 8.76
N VAL A 2 -7.56 7.20 8.85
CA VAL A 2 -7.09 6.37 7.74
C VAL A 2 -7.44 4.92 8.08
N ALA A 3 -8.04 4.21 7.14
CA ALA A 3 -8.27 2.77 7.22
C ALA A 3 -7.37 2.07 6.20
N LYS A 4 -6.70 0.99 6.60
CA LYS A 4 -5.84 0.20 5.72
C LYS A 4 -6.27 -1.27 5.72
N PRO A 5 -7.44 -1.61 5.17
CA PRO A 5 -7.87 -3.00 5.05
C PRO A 5 -7.12 -3.73 3.93
N SER A 6 -7.13 -5.06 3.96
CA SER A 6 -6.99 -5.86 2.75
C SER A 6 -8.35 -6.24 2.17
N LEU A 7 -8.39 -6.64 0.90
CA LEU A 7 -9.62 -7.15 0.26
C LEU A 7 -10.15 -8.40 0.98
N GLU A 8 -9.25 -9.19 1.57
CA GLU A 8 -9.62 -10.33 2.41
C GLU A 8 -10.24 -9.88 3.74
N ASP A 9 -9.76 -8.78 4.35
CA ASP A 9 -10.40 -8.21 5.54
C ASP A 9 -11.81 -7.70 5.20
N ALA A 10 -11.95 -7.00 4.07
CA ALA A 10 -13.25 -6.54 3.58
C ALA A 10 -14.23 -7.70 3.33
N ARG A 11 -13.75 -8.80 2.72
CA ARG A 11 -14.53 -10.03 2.51
C ARG A 11 -15.08 -10.60 3.82
N ARG A 12 -14.29 -10.53 4.89
CA ARG A 12 -14.68 -11.04 6.21
C ARG A 12 -15.61 -10.09 6.97
N LEU A 13 -15.51 -8.80 6.71
CA LEU A 13 -16.25 -7.76 7.42
C LEU A 13 -17.62 -7.47 6.80
N PHE A 14 -17.73 -7.50 5.47
CA PHE A 14 -18.91 -6.99 4.76
C PHE A 14 -19.68 -8.08 4.03
N ASP A 15 -19.03 -8.84 3.14
CA ASP A 15 -19.69 -9.95 2.44
C ASP A 15 -18.67 -10.97 1.90
N PHE A 16 -18.90 -12.23 2.25
CA PHE A 16 -18.03 -13.35 1.90
C PHE A 16 -18.25 -13.87 0.47
N ASN A 17 -19.43 -13.64 -0.11
CA ASN A 17 -19.85 -14.24 -1.40
C ASN A 17 -19.68 -13.32 -2.62
N THR A 18 -19.28 -12.07 -2.41
CA THR A 18 -19.13 -11.09 -3.50
C THR A 18 -17.89 -11.38 -4.36
N ASP A 19 -17.98 -11.13 -5.68
CA ASP A 19 -16.81 -11.11 -6.56
C ASP A 19 -15.83 -9.97 -6.18
N GLU A 20 -14.56 -10.07 -6.57
CA GLU A 20 -13.54 -9.11 -6.11
C GLU A 20 -13.75 -7.67 -6.57
N GLU A 21 -14.30 -7.45 -7.78
CA GLU A 21 -14.50 -6.10 -8.34
C GLU A 21 -15.63 -5.39 -7.60
N THR A 22 -16.76 -6.08 -7.43
CA THR A 22 -17.88 -5.57 -6.65
C THR A 22 -17.49 -5.37 -5.18
N LEU A 23 -16.72 -6.31 -4.61
CA LEU A 23 -16.24 -6.22 -3.22
C LEU A 23 -15.34 -5.00 -2.99
N GLU A 24 -14.46 -4.65 -3.94
CA GLU A 24 -13.64 -3.45 -3.83
C GLU A 24 -14.50 -2.20 -3.68
N GLY A 25 -15.46 -1.99 -4.59
CA GLY A 25 -16.33 -0.81 -4.58
C GLY A 25 -17.13 -0.70 -3.29
N MET A 26 -17.73 -1.82 -2.85
CA MET A 26 -18.45 -1.89 -1.58
C MET A 26 -17.55 -1.57 -0.39
N ALA A 27 -16.37 -2.20 -0.32
CA ALA A 27 -15.45 -1.99 0.78
C ALA A 27 -15.01 -0.51 0.90
N LEU A 28 -14.73 0.15 -0.22
CA LEU A 28 -14.40 1.58 -0.19
C LEU A 28 -15.55 2.40 0.39
N SER A 29 -16.79 2.17 -0.07
CA SER A 29 -17.99 2.85 0.44
C SER A 29 -18.19 2.58 1.93
N ASP A 30 -18.20 1.31 2.33
CA ASP A 30 -18.50 0.89 3.70
C ASP A 30 -17.48 1.47 4.70
N PHE A 31 -16.19 1.48 4.37
CA PHE A 31 -15.19 2.10 5.24
C PHE A 31 -15.34 3.63 5.33
N HIS A 32 -15.72 4.29 4.24
CA HIS A 32 -16.02 5.73 4.27
C HIS A 32 -17.27 6.05 5.10
N ASP A 33 -18.32 5.21 4.99
CA ASP A 33 -19.55 5.33 5.78
C ASP A 33 -19.30 5.12 7.28
N LEU A 34 -18.32 4.27 7.62
CA LEU A 34 -17.81 4.12 8.99
C LEU A 34 -16.91 5.28 9.46
N GLY A 35 -16.69 6.30 8.62
CA GLY A 35 -16.00 7.55 8.96
C GLY A 35 -14.53 7.62 8.55
N ALA A 36 -14.01 6.64 7.81
CA ALA A 36 -12.66 6.74 7.26
C ALA A 36 -12.62 7.88 6.22
N LYS A 37 -11.65 8.79 6.36
CA LYS A 37 -11.42 9.82 5.34
C LYS A 37 -10.65 9.24 4.15
N ILE A 38 -9.69 8.38 4.48
CA ILE A 38 -8.80 7.72 3.53
C ILE A 38 -8.92 6.21 3.71
N VAL A 39 -9.09 5.48 2.61
CA VAL A 39 -9.07 4.02 2.58
C VAL A 39 -7.93 3.56 1.69
N ILE A 40 -7.01 2.76 2.24
CA ILE A 40 -5.86 2.20 1.52
C ILE A 40 -6.06 0.70 1.45
N LEU A 41 -6.76 0.26 0.41
CA LEU A 41 -7.18 -1.12 0.23
C LEU A 41 -6.11 -1.93 -0.49
N THR A 42 -5.53 -2.91 0.19
CA THR A 42 -4.51 -3.80 -0.38
C THR A 42 -5.09 -5.12 -0.86
N ARG A 43 -4.56 -5.70 -1.94
CA ARG A 43 -4.99 -7.03 -2.42
C ARG A 43 -3.82 -7.92 -2.85
N SER A 44 -4.12 -9.20 -3.02
CA SER A 44 -3.21 -10.15 -3.68
C SER A 44 -2.82 -9.65 -5.06
N GLY A 45 -1.56 -9.81 -5.44
CA GLY A 45 -1.03 -9.29 -6.70
C GLY A 45 -0.37 -7.91 -6.58
N GLY A 46 -0.53 -7.22 -5.44
CA GLY A 46 0.28 -6.04 -5.09
C GLY A 46 -0.22 -4.71 -5.63
N VAL A 47 -1.41 -4.65 -6.23
CA VAL A 47 -2.10 -3.38 -6.48
C VAL A 47 -2.69 -2.87 -5.16
N VAL A 48 -2.59 -1.58 -4.94
CA VAL A 48 -3.20 -0.89 -3.78
C VAL A 48 -4.13 0.19 -4.30
N THR A 49 -5.37 0.17 -3.83
CA THR A 49 -6.35 1.23 -4.13
C THR A 49 -6.33 2.26 -3.00
N VAL A 50 -6.09 3.51 -3.34
CA VAL A 50 -6.17 4.66 -2.46
C VAL A 50 -7.45 5.41 -2.76
N SER A 51 -8.34 5.50 -1.77
CA SER A 51 -9.58 6.27 -1.87
C SER A 51 -9.56 7.42 -0.87
N ASP A 52 -9.68 8.64 -1.38
CA ASP A 52 -9.90 9.86 -0.59
C ASP A 52 -11.21 10.52 -1.02
N SER A 53 -12.25 10.35 -0.20
CA SER A 53 -13.52 11.07 -0.33
C SER A 53 -14.10 11.08 -1.77
N GLY A 54 -14.01 9.95 -2.48
CA GLY A 54 -14.51 9.77 -3.84
C GLY A 54 -13.47 9.87 -4.95
N ASN A 55 -12.25 10.35 -4.67
CA ASN A 55 -11.12 10.18 -5.59
C ASN A 55 -10.47 8.83 -5.36
N VAL A 56 -10.40 8.00 -6.41
CA VAL A 56 -9.87 6.64 -6.34
C VAL A 56 -8.67 6.52 -7.27
N GLU A 57 -7.52 6.19 -6.70
CA GLU A 57 -6.28 5.95 -7.43
C GLU A 57 -5.75 4.54 -7.15
N ARG A 58 -5.10 3.93 -8.14
CA ARG A 58 -4.49 2.60 -8.00
C ARG A 58 -2.99 2.70 -8.20
N VAL A 59 -2.24 2.18 -7.23
CA VAL A 59 -0.78 2.17 -7.23
C VAL A 59 -0.27 0.73 -7.38
N GLY A 60 0.74 0.55 -8.23
CA GLY A 60 1.40 -0.74 -8.44
C GLY A 60 0.71 -1.65 -9.47
N PRO A 61 1.07 -2.96 -9.50
CA PRO A 61 2.07 -3.57 -8.63
C PRO A 61 3.48 -3.15 -9.02
N LEU A 62 4.37 -3.03 -8.03
CA LEU A 62 5.80 -2.87 -8.35
C LEU A 62 6.36 -4.17 -8.97
N PRO A 63 7.46 -4.08 -9.74
CA PRO A 63 8.11 -5.25 -10.32
C PRO A 63 8.37 -6.33 -9.27
N LYS A 64 8.00 -7.57 -9.59
CA LYS A 64 8.20 -8.70 -8.69
C LYS A 64 9.68 -8.83 -8.34
N VAL A 65 9.96 -8.87 -7.04
CA VAL A 65 11.31 -9.11 -6.53
C VAL A 65 11.47 -10.58 -6.17
N LYS A 66 12.68 -11.13 -6.34
CA LYS A 66 12.97 -12.48 -5.84
C LYS A 66 12.85 -12.46 -4.32
N THR A 67 11.85 -13.17 -3.79
CA THR A 67 11.57 -13.25 -2.36
C THR A 67 12.49 -14.25 -1.69
N LEU A 68 13.30 -13.78 -0.74
CA LEU A 68 14.12 -14.62 0.13
C LEU A 68 13.44 -14.85 1.49
N ASN A 69 12.67 -13.85 1.98
CA ASN A 69 11.90 -13.92 3.21
C ASN A 69 10.57 -13.18 3.05
N VAL A 70 9.49 -13.69 3.64
CA VAL A 70 8.15 -13.08 3.61
C VAL A 70 7.73 -12.49 4.96
N THR A 71 8.45 -12.79 6.04
CA THR A 71 8.12 -12.31 7.38
C THR A 71 8.34 -10.81 7.50
N GLY A 72 7.36 -10.08 8.03
CA GLY A 72 7.46 -8.65 8.32
C GLY A 72 7.30 -7.70 7.12
N ALA A 73 7.14 -8.20 5.89
CA ALA A 73 6.91 -7.35 4.71
C ALA A 73 5.62 -6.52 4.83
N ARG A 74 4.59 -7.08 5.48
CA ARG A 74 3.33 -6.38 5.75
C ARG A 74 3.53 -5.24 6.76
N ASP A 75 4.20 -5.50 7.87
CA ASP A 75 4.45 -4.50 8.91
C ASP A 75 5.38 -3.39 8.39
N ALA A 76 6.34 -3.75 7.55
CA ALA A 76 7.21 -2.81 6.85
C ALA A 76 6.44 -1.88 5.91
N PHE A 77 5.50 -2.43 5.12
CA PHE A 77 4.63 -1.63 4.27
C PHE A 77 3.84 -0.60 5.09
N TRP A 78 3.16 -1.02 6.15
CA TRP A 78 2.35 -0.11 6.98
C TRP A 78 3.19 0.96 7.66
N SER A 79 4.36 0.57 8.19
CA SER A 79 5.27 1.50 8.87
C SER A 79 5.81 2.54 7.89
N ALA A 80 6.25 2.11 6.70
CA ALA A 80 6.75 3.00 5.66
C ALA A 80 5.67 3.93 5.10
N LEU A 81 4.44 3.43 4.92
CA LEU A 81 3.29 4.21 4.48
C LEU A 81 2.98 5.35 5.45
N LEU A 82 2.84 5.03 6.74
CA LEU A 82 2.55 6.02 7.77
C LEU A 82 3.70 7.02 7.91
N MET A 83 4.94 6.54 7.82
CA MET A 83 6.14 7.36 7.90
C MET A 83 6.20 8.37 6.74
N ALA A 84 5.97 7.94 5.49
CA ALA A 84 5.91 8.83 4.34
C ALA A 84 4.78 9.86 4.45
N HIS A 85 3.62 9.46 4.98
CA HIS A 85 2.53 10.40 5.23
C HIS A 85 2.91 11.47 6.27
N LEU A 86 3.60 11.09 7.36
CA LEU A 86 4.11 12.04 8.35
C LEU A 86 5.16 13.00 7.76
N ASP A 87 5.91 12.54 6.76
CA ASP A 87 6.82 13.36 5.96
C ASP A 87 6.10 14.17 4.85
N SER A 88 4.77 14.32 4.95
CA SER A 88 3.92 15.12 4.06
C SER A 88 3.91 14.63 2.60
N LYS A 89 4.18 13.34 2.35
CA LYS A 89 3.88 12.71 1.05
C LYS A 89 2.37 12.53 0.90
N ASP A 90 1.89 12.68 -0.34
CA ASP A 90 0.53 12.28 -0.64
C ASP A 90 0.36 10.76 -0.56
N TRP A 91 -0.88 10.27 -0.56
CA TRP A 91 -1.15 8.86 -0.36
C TRP A 91 -0.60 7.96 -1.47
N PRO A 92 -0.74 8.30 -2.77
CA PRO A 92 -0.09 7.55 -3.84
C PRO A 92 1.43 7.46 -3.69
N GLU A 93 2.11 8.58 -3.43
CA GLU A 93 3.56 8.60 -3.19
C GLU A 93 3.94 7.77 -1.96
N ALA A 94 3.16 7.86 -0.89
CA ALA A 94 3.39 7.09 0.33
C ALA A 94 3.22 5.58 0.09
N VAL A 95 2.25 5.16 -0.72
CA VAL A 95 2.06 3.76 -1.12
C VAL A 95 3.23 3.29 -1.99
N HIS A 96 3.68 4.10 -2.94
CA HIS A 96 4.86 3.79 -3.75
C HIS A 96 6.11 3.59 -2.88
N PHE A 97 6.37 4.51 -1.95
CA PHE A 97 7.46 4.38 -0.97
C PHE A 97 7.33 3.10 -0.13
N ALA A 98 6.13 2.82 0.37
CA ALA A 98 5.86 1.63 1.17
C ALA A 98 6.11 0.32 0.40
N HIS A 99 5.79 0.29 -0.89
CA HIS A 99 6.13 -0.84 -1.73
C HIS A 99 7.65 -1.02 -1.89
N GLU A 100 8.40 0.06 -2.10
CA GLU A 100 9.87 -0.02 -2.20
C GLU A 100 10.48 -0.55 -0.90
N VAL A 101 10.05 -0.03 0.25
CA VAL A 101 10.53 -0.49 1.56
C VAL A 101 10.17 -1.96 1.81
N ALA A 102 8.92 -2.35 1.56
CA ALA A 102 8.51 -3.75 1.69
C ALA A 102 9.32 -4.66 0.75
N SER A 103 9.64 -4.20 -0.46
CA SER A 103 10.43 -4.95 -1.44
C SER A 103 11.88 -5.15 -1.02
N LEU A 104 12.47 -4.19 -0.30
CA LEU A 104 13.80 -4.35 0.28
C LEU A 104 13.80 -5.44 1.35
N ASN A 105 12.77 -5.50 2.18
CA ASN A 105 12.65 -6.52 3.23
C ASN A 105 12.46 -7.93 2.66
N LEU A 106 11.84 -8.06 1.50
CA LEU A 106 11.72 -9.35 0.80
C LEU A 106 13.07 -9.89 0.28
N ARG A 107 14.09 -9.03 0.13
CA ARG A 107 15.40 -9.36 -0.46
C ARG A 107 16.49 -9.64 0.58
N VAL A 108 16.17 -9.71 1.88
CA VAL A 108 17.13 -9.93 2.96
C VAL A 108 16.75 -11.19 3.76
N GLU A 109 17.72 -12.05 4.05
CA GLU A 109 17.57 -13.13 5.04
C GLU A 109 17.85 -12.58 6.45
N GLY A 110 16.94 -12.78 7.40
CA GLY A 110 17.07 -12.26 8.77
C GLY A 110 16.56 -10.83 8.97
N PRO A 111 16.81 -10.21 10.14
CA PRO A 111 16.42 -8.83 10.42
C PRO A 111 17.08 -7.86 9.43
N VAL A 112 16.40 -6.75 9.14
CA VAL A 112 16.96 -5.68 8.34
C VAL A 112 18.02 -4.96 9.18
N GLU A 113 19.28 -5.43 9.11
CA GLU A 113 20.41 -4.81 9.80
C GLU A 113 20.90 -3.52 9.12
N ARG A 114 20.36 -3.22 7.93
CA ARG A 114 20.75 -2.07 7.12
C ARG A 114 19.77 -0.92 7.32
N ILE A 115 20.27 0.23 7.76
CA ILE A 115 19.48 1.47 7.83
C ILE A 115 18.94 1.78 6.42
N ILE A 116 17.63 1.90 6.28
CA ILE A 116 16.98 2.32 5.04
C ILE A 116 17.14 3.83 4.91
N ASP A 117 17.83 4.26 3.85
CA ASP A 117 17.95 5.67 3.49
C ASP A 117 16.67 6.14 2.78
N ARG A 118 15.76 6.73 3.56
CA ARG A 118 14.48 7.21 3.05
C ARG A 118 14.60 8.36 2.03
N GLU A 119 15.61 9.23 2.17
CA GLU A 119 15.75 10.40 1.30
C GLU A 119 16.16 9.97 -0.11
N SER A 120 17.04 8.97 -0.19
CA SER A 120 17.40 8.33 -1.45
C SER A 120 16.19 7.68 -2.14
N LEU A 121 15.34 6.99 -1.38
CA LEU A 121 14.10 6.41 -1.92
C LEU A 121 13.12 7.50 -2.41
N TYR A 122 12.92 8.58 -1.66
CA TYR A 122 12.08 9.70 -2.10
C TYR A 122 12.61 10.38 -3.38
N ALA A 123 13.92 10.54 -3.50
CA ALA A 123 14.53 11.07 -4.72
C ALA A 123 14.26 10.16 -5.93
N GLY A 124 14.32 8.84 -5.72
CA GLY A 124 13.98 7.84 -6.73
C GLY A 124 12.54 7.95 -7.24
N LEU A 125 11.56 8.20 -6.36
CA LEU A 125 10.15 8.35 -6.73
C LEU A 125 9.91 9.53 -7.68
N LYS A 126 10.53 10.68 -7.41
CA LYS A 126 10.41 11.87 -8.28
C LYS A 126 10.96 11.63 -9.69
N SER A 127 11.97 10.77 -9.81
CA SER A 127 12.57 10.41 -11.11
C SER A 127 11.72 9.42 -11.92
N ALA A 128 10.87 8.62 -11.25
CA ALA A 128 10.01 7.63 -11.88
C ALA A 128 8.69 8.23 -12.42
N GLY A 129 8.17 9.30 -11.82
CA GLY A 129 6.94 9.99 -12.25
C GLY A 129 7.00 10.63 -13.65
N GLY A 130 8.15 10.62 -14.32
CA GLY A 130 8.33 11.10 -15.71
C GLY A 130 8.23 10.01 -16.79
N ARG A 131 7.99 8.75 -16.43
CA ARG A 131 7.76 7.65 -17.39
C ARG A 131 6.30 7.23 -17.35
N THR A 132 5.45 8.04 -17.97
CA THR A 132 4.11 7.61 -18.37
C THR A 132 4.27 6.60 -19.51
N ILE A 133 3.60 5.46 -19.35
CA ILE A 133 3.45 4.40 -20.34
C ILE A 133 2.56 4.89 -21.48
#